data_AF-A0A3N0AZY7-F1
#
_entry.id   AF-A0A3N0AZY7-F1
#
_cell.length_a   1.000
_cell.length_b   1.000
_cell.length_c   1.000
_cell.angle_alpha   90.00
_cell.angle_beta   90.00
_cell.angle_gamma   90.00
#
_symmetry.space_group_name_H-M   'P 1'
#
loop_
_entity.id
_entity.type
_entity.pdbx_description
1 polymer ?
#
loop_
_entity_poly.entity_id
_entity_poly.type
_entity_poly.pdbx_seq_one_letter_code
_entity_poly.pdbx_strand_id
1 'polypeptide(L)'
;MRRKVARVLFCASLCLSLLAFAGCSAESTTGGASDNAPSGTPDNASTDVAVASGAEEFDGVFDATVNAGNTQEVVYVNGSWFDMGRQYGLQQKVQLENNWASVMAMIYTEADDAAYNEAMGKILKHYEADEPSVFDFLSGVADGAGISKEDAIVAIMGSSVLNYDLMMHYDPERSKTCMTVSAWGNMTLDGRHLGGANLDAISATPAAMFSDMISYPDDGYAVMASGGMQGNAFMNSEGLIITYAGGPHAAPSEGAEVIDREGTFLDTLFAYWYTATKCATADEAVKMLTETEWIHTGNINISDNNGNAYVVEQKDTAYVVRKAGDHGEEDYLITANHFLDESWMNDSYEAYPDSVPRASTVERILLDNKGSVTPRTIADALGSIRYYDEGKWSEENWDFGGFYQFHSPEGDDLEFKTIFRTIFDATDLEMFVLRGHDEKFRSDVPFGTANYYKLTLGEGMQATNKSAETDARIAVRNAGAELYKSDTEDADALECYNKAAEAVHTGCNYTTMADCAGAKGDKEQAAILYGLATSQFTNAQRYAQASYTTENVIVD
;
A
#
# COMPACT_ATOMS: atom_id res chain seq x y z
N MET A 1 27.56 -28.31 -37.78
CA MET A 1 27.42 -27.54 -39.04
C MET A 1 27.70 -26.07 -38.77
N ARG A 2 28.13 -25.33 -39.79
CA ARG A 2 28.78 -24.02 -39.73
C ARG A 2 27.91 -22.89 -39.13
N ARG A 3 28.55 -22.14 -38.22
CA ARG A 3 28.45 -20.70 -37.87
C ARG A 3 27.42 -19.84 -38.64
N LYS A 4 26.66 -19.05 -37.89
CA LYS A 4 26.62 -17.58 -38.06
C LYS A 4 26.73 -16.90 -36.70
N VAL A 5 27.67 -15.96 -36.64
CA VAL A 5 28.06 -15.11 -35.53
C VAL A 5 27.55 -13.72 -35.86
N ALA A 6 26.85 -13.06 -34.95
CA ALA A 6 26.70 -11.61 -34.93
C ALA A 6 27.21 -11.11 -33.57
N ARG A 7 28.14 -10.17 -33.63
CA ARG A 7 28.90 -9.59 -32.53
C ARG A 7 28.07 -8.49 -31.87
N VAL A 8 27.98 -8.49 -30.54
CA VAL A 8 27.75 -7.28 -29.74
C VAL A 8 29.02 -7.05 -28.94
N LEU A 9 29.64 -5.89 -29.17
CA LEU A 9 30.89 -5.46 -28.55
C LEU A 9 30.56 -4.55 -27.37
N PHE A 10 30.84 -5.04 -26.18
CA PHE A 10 31.10 -4.25 -24.98
C PHE A 10 32.25 -3.25 -25.24
N CYS A 11 32.13 -2.03 -24.72
CA CYS A 11 33.26 -1.23 -24.25
C CYS A 11 32.76 -0.11 -23.32
N ALA A 12 32.81 -0.37 -22.03
CA ALA A 12 32.95 0.68 -21.02
C ALA A 12 34.45 1.03 -20.90
N SER A 13 34.77 2.32 -20.83
CA SER A 13 36.00 2.79 -20.16
C SER A 13 35.97 4.29 -19.91
N LEU A 14 35.87 4.61 -18.61
CA LEU A 14 36.49 5.73 -17.90
C LEU A 14 37.71 6.35 -18.61
N CYS A 15 37.85 7.69 -18.56
CA CYS A 15 39.06 8.31 -18.00
C CYS A 15 38.93 9.83 -17.79
N LEU A 16 39.44 10.22 -16.63
CA LEU A 16 39.61 11.55 -16.05
C LEU A 16 40.62 12.42 -16.82
N SER A 17 40.34 13.74 -16.81
CA SER A 17 41.24 14.83 -16.42
C SER A 17 42.09 15.60 -17.46
N LEU A 18 42.14 16.92 -17.18
CA LEU A 18 43.21 17.92 -17.37
C LEU A 18 43.20 18.87 -18.59
N LEU A 19 42.67 20.07 -18.32
CA LEU A 19 43.33 21.39 -18.36
C LEU A 19 44.22 21.77 -19.57
N ALA A 20 43.82 22.84 -20.26
CA ALA A 20 44.71 23.97 -20.58
C ALA A 20 43.94 25.27 -20.90
N PHE A 21 44.28 26.29 -20.11
CA PHE A 21 44.04 27.73 -20.18
C PHE A 21 43.96 28.41 -21.56
N ALA A 22 43.15 29.47 -21.66
CA ALA A 22 43.65 30.87 -21.74
C ALA A 22 42.50 31.89 -21.79
N GLY A 23 42.60 32.95 -20.97
CA GLY A 23 41.79 34.16 -21.16
C GLY A 23 41.54 35.02 -19.92
N CYS A 24 42.58 35.42 -19.18
CA CYS A 24 42.48 36.49 -18.19
C CYS A 24 42.26 37.85 -18.85
N SER A 25 41.34 38.66 -18.32
CA SER A 25 41.68 40.06 -17.98
C SER A 25 40.92 40.46 -16.72
N ALA A 26 41.63 41.10 -15.81
CA ALA A 26 41.12 41.70 -14.59
C ALA A 26 41.64 43.13 -14.56
N GLU A 27 40.81 44.08 -14.15
CA GLU A 27 41.27 45.36 -13.58
C GLU A 27 40.24 45.89 -12.56
N SER A 28 40.58 45.64 -11.30
CA SER A 28 40.64 46.56 -10.15
C SER A 28 39.58 47.67 -9.90
N THR A 29 38.98 47.53 -8.70
CA THR A 29 38.89 48.52 -7.60
C THR A 29 37.97 49.74 -7.74
N THR A 30 37.03 49.92 -6.80
CA THR A 30 37.21 50.71 -5.56
C THR A 30 35.87 50.95 -4.84
N GLY A 31 35.91 50.92 -3.49
CA GLY A 31 35.19 51.91 -2.68
C GLY A 31 34.04 51.43 -1.79
N GLY A 32 34.21 51.60 -0.47
CA GLY A 32 33.13 52.08 0.41
C GLY A 32 32.81 51.23 1.63
N ALA A 33 33.31 51.65 2.78
CA ALA A 33 33.07 51.08 4.11
C ALA A 33 31.72 51.49 4.74
N SER A 34 31.16 50.67 5.63
CA SER A 34 31.13 50.87 7.10
C SER A 34 29.92 50.22 7.80
N ASP A 35 30.25 49.41 8.82
CA ASP A 35 29.65 49.25 10.16
C ASP A 35 28.14 49.19 10.37
N ASN A 36 27.64 48.02 10.83
CA ASN A 36 27.25 47.78 12.24
C ASN A 36 26.53 46.42 12.38
N ALA A 37 26.98 45.58 13.32
CA ALA A 37 26.28 44.39 13.82
C ALA A 37 25.28 44.78 14.94
N PRO A 38 24.58 43.87 15.65
CA PRO A 38 24.00 42.54 15.32
C PRO A 38 22.49 42.46 15.67
N SER A 39 21.80 41.38 15.27
CA SER A 39 20.67 40.71 15.98
C SER A 39 19.62 40.16 15.01
N GLY A 40 19.23 38.90 15.19
CA GLY A 40 18.15 38.26 14.45
C GLY A 40 18.28 36.75 14.44
N THR A 41 17.46 36.11 15.27
CA THR A 41 17.07 34.68 15.34
C THR A 41 17.26 33.83 14.08
N PRO A 42 17.60 32.52 14.21
CA PRO A 42 17.53 31.58 13.10
C PRO A 42 16.08 31.37 12.68
N ASP A 43 15.86 31.34 11.37
CA ASP A 43 14.58 31.07 10.72
C ASP A 43 14.04 29.69 11.14
N ASN A 44 12.93 29.70 11.87
CA ASN A 44 12.01 28.55 11.92
C ASN A 44 11.29 28.51 10.57
N ALA A 45 11.66 27.56 9.72
CA ALA A 45 10.83 27.16 8.59
C ALA A 45 9.58 26.46 9.13
N SER A 46 8.55 27.24 9.49
CA SER A 46 7.20 26.72 9.61
C SER A 46 6.73 26.34 8.21
N THR A 47 6.49 25.05 8.00
CA THR A 47 5.74 24.55 6.86
C THR A 47 4.31 25.05 6.97
N ASP A 48 4.02 26.17 6.30
CA ASP A 48 2.66 26.62 6.08
C ASP A 48 1.93 25.55 5.25
N VAL A 49 1.03 24.83 5.90
CA VAL A 49 0.03 24.00 5.23
C VAL A 49 -0.95 24.96 4.56
N ALA A 50 -0.66 25.29 3.30
CA ALA A 50 -1.57 26.03 2.46
C ALA A 50 -2.81 25.16 2.21
N VAL A 51 -3.91 25.49 2.89
CA VAL A 51 -5.25 25.12 2.42
C VAL A 51 -5.45 25.89 1.12
N ALA A 52 -5.22 25.23 -0.01
CA ALA A 52 -5.39 25.80 -1.34
C ALA A 52 -6.88 26.06 -1.62
N SER A 53 -7.39 27.19 -1.14
CA SER A 53 -8.70 27.73 -1.55
C SER A 53 -8.54 28.42 -2.91
N GLY A 54 -8.55 27.62 -3.96
CA GLY A 54 -8.45 28.06 -5.35
C GLY A 54 -8.00 26.90 -6.23
N ALA A 55 -8.94 26.01 -6.58
CA ALA A 55 -8.65 24.90 -7.47
C ALA A 55 -8.27 25.45 -8.86
N GLU A 56 -6.99 25.35 -9.23
CA GLU A 56 -6.63 25.30 -10.64
C GLU A 56 -7.16 23.97 -11.21
N GLU A 57 -7.72 24.08 -12.42
CA GLU A 57 -8.25 22.97 -13.21
C GLU A 57 -7.14 21.94 -13.46
N PHE A 58 -7.47 20.65 -13.43
CA PHE A 58 -6.53 19.58 -13.78
C PHE A 58 -6.12 19.77 -15.25
N ASP A 59 -4.95 20.35 -15.48
CA ASP A 59 -4.47 20.72 -16.82
C ASP A 59 -3.66 19.61 -17.50
N GLY A 60 -3.51 18.46 -16.83
CA GLY A 60 -2.68 17.35 -17.29
C GLY A 60 -1.18 17.68 -17.30
N VAL A 61 -0.74 18.78 -16.69
CA VAL A 61 0.67 19.15 -16.57
C VAL A 61 1.23 18.54 -15.28
N PHE A 62 1.98 17.44 -15.46
CA PHE A 62 2.71 16.78 -14.39
C PHE A 62 3.81 17.69 -13.83
N ASP A 63 3.69 18.09 -12.56
CA ASP A 63 4.79 18.71 -11.83
C ASP A 63 5.73 17.63 -11.29
N ALA A 64 6.80 17.35 -12.03
CA ALA A 64 7.87 16.42 -11.63
C ALA A 64 8.62 16.84 -10.35
N THR A 65 8.31 18.02 -9.79
CA THR A 65 8.88 18.53 -8.54
C THR A 65 7.96 18.33 -7.33
N VAL A 66 6.77 17.74 -7.50
CA VAL A 66 5.95 17.26 -6.37
C VAL A 66 6.82 16.34 -5.52
N ASN A 67 7.10 16.79 -4.29
CA ASN A 67 7.96 16.06 -3.38
C ASN A 67 7.39 14.64 -3.21
N ALA A 68 8.20 13.64 -3.53
CA ALA A 68 7.90 12.25 -3.26
C ALA A 68 7.71 12.11 -1.75
N GLY A 69 6.46 12.03 -1.29
CA GLY A 69 6.12 12.06 0.13
C GLY A 69 4.68 12.41 0.39
N ASN A 70 3.97 11.51 1.06
CA ASN A 70 2.63 11.81 1.55
C ASN A 70 2.71 12.37 2.97
N THR A 71 2.44 13.66 3.15
CA THR A 71 2.35 14.28 4.49
C THR A 71 1.08 13.87 5.23
N GLN A 72 0.05 13.41 4.50
CA GLN A 72 -1.18 12.88 5.03
C GLN A 72 -1.22 11.36 4.85
N GLU A 73 -0.54 10.65 5.73
CA GLU A 73 -0.44 9.19 5.73
C GLU A 73 -1.76 8.42 5.88
N VAL A 74 -2.77 9.05 6.47
CA VAL A 74 -4.09 8.48 6.73
C VAL A 74 -5.19 9.42 6.24
N VAL A 75 -6.15 8.88 5.49
CA VAL A 75 -7.37 9.58 5.08
C VAL A 75 -8.59 8.93 5.71
N TYR A 76 -9.55 9.76 6.10
CA TYR A 76 -10.87 9.28 6.51
C TYR A 76 -11.90 9.61 5.45
N VAL A 77 -12.81 8.67 5.21
CA VAL A 77 -13.99 8.88 4.39
C VAL A 77 -15.22 8.40 5.15
N ASN A 78 -16.33 9.15 5.11
CA ASN A 78 -17.57 8.77 5.76
C ASN A 78 -18.82 9.24 5.03
N GLY A 79 -19.94 8.56 5.32
CA GLY A 79 -21.27 8.94 4.83
C GLY A 79 -21.71 8.11 3.62
N SER A 80 -22.45 8.76 2.72
CA SER A 80 -22.88 8.13 1.47
C SER A 80 -21.69 7.80 0.56
N TRP A 81 -21.89 6.92 -0.42
CA TRP A 81 -20.85 6.59 -1.41
C TRP A 81 -20.27 7.83 -2.10
N PHE A 82 -21.14 8.77 -2.48
CA PHE A 82 -20.73 10.05 -3.06
C PHE A 82 -19.88 10.89 -2.08
N ASP A 83 -20.33 11.02 -0.83
CA ASP A 83 -19.59 11.80 0.18
C ASP A 83 -18.21 11.19 0.45
N MET A 84 -18.14 9.85 0.57
CA MET A 84 -16.88 9.15 0.75
C MET A 84 -15.93 9.37 -0.43
N GLY A 85 -16.44 9.25 -1.67
CA GLY A 85 -15.65 9.50 -2.88
C GLY A 85 -15.13 10.93 -2.93
N ARG A 86 -15.98 11.91 -2.61
CA ARG A 86 -15.62 13.33 -2.58
C ARG A 86 -14.52 13.63 -1.57
N GLN A 87 -14.66 13.09 -0.36
CA GLN A 87 -13.65 13.23 0.69
C GLN A 87 -12.33 12.55 0.30
N TYR A 88 -12.37 11.40 -0.38
CA TYR A 88 -11.17 10.74 -0.89
C TYR A 88 -10.48 11.59 -1.96
N GLY A 89 -11.22 12.08 -2.96
CA GLY A 89 -10.71 12.94 -4.03
C GLY A 89 -10.05 14.22 -3.51
N LEU A 90 -10.62 14.85 -2.49
CA LEU A 90 -10.04 16.03 -1.84
C LEU A 90 -8.70 15.73 -1.13
N GLN A 91 -8.62 14.59 -0.44
CA GLN A 91 -7.46 14.25 0.39
C GLN A 91 -6.33 13.58 -0.41
N GLN A 92 -6.63 12.98 -1.57
CA GLN A 92 -5.68 12.24 -2.40
C GLN A 92 -5.46 12.88 -3.77
N LYS A 93 -5.84 14.15 -3.98
CA LYS A 93 -5.76 14.81 -5.29
C LYS A 93 -4.41 14.59 -5.96
N VAL A 94 -3.31 14.94 -5.29
CA VAL A 94 -1.95 14.81 -5.86
C VAL A 94 -1.60 13.36 -6.23
N GLN A 95 -1.98 12.39 -5.39
CA GLN A 95 -1.74 10.97 -5.64
C GLN A 95 -2.58 10.46 -6.82
N LEU A 96 -3.83 10.89 -6.93
CA LEU A 96 -4.74 10.57 -8.03
C LEU A 96 -4.23 11.13 -9.35
N GLU A 97 -3.78 12.38 -9.36
CA GLU A 97 -3.19 13.03 -10.55
C GLU A 97 -1.93 12.29 -11.02
N ASN A 98 -1.05 11.92 -10.09
CA ASN A 98 0.16 11.16 -10.40
C ASN A 98 -0.15 9.75 -10.94
N ASN A 99 -1.12 9.06 -10.33
CA ASN A 99 -1.54 7.74 -10.77
C ASN A 99 -2.19 7.82 -12.16
N TRP A 100 -3.08 8.78 -12.36
CA TRP A 100 -3.71 9.03 -13.66
C TRP A 100 -2.67 9.26 -14.76
N ALA A 101 -1.67 10.12 -14.52
CA ALA A 101 -0.63 10.39 -15.51
C ALA A 101 0.17 9.13 -15.88
N SER A 102 0.48 8.32 -14.88
CA SER A 102 1.20 7.04 -15.07
C SER A 102 0.37 6.05 -15.88
N VAL A 103 -0.91 5.92 -15.57
CA VAL A 103 -1.83 5.00 -16.26
C VAL A 103 -2.12 5.48 -17.68
N MET A 104 -2.40 6.77 -17.88
CA MET A 104 -2.67 7.33 -19.21
C MET A 104 -1.46 7.21 -20.13
N ALA A 105 -0.23 7.35 -19.60
CA ALA A 105 0.98 7.11 -20.38
C ALA A 105 1.02 5.68 -20.94
N MET A 106 0.52 4.68 -20.21
CA MET A 106 0.41 3.29 -20.66
C MET A 106 -0.79 3.09 -21.60
N ILE A 107 -1.93 3.73 -21.36
CA ILE A 107 -3.09 3.64 -22.27
C ILE A 107 -2.72 4.17 -23.66
N TYR A 108 -2.05 5.32 -23.72
CA TYR A 108 -1.72 5.98 -24.98
C TYR A 108 -0.61 5.31 -25.80
N THR A 109 0.05 4.27 -25.28
CA THR A 109 0.92 3.44 -26.12
C THR A 109 0.15 2.50 -27.03
N GLU A 110 -1.09 2.12 -26.66
CA GLU A 110 -1.87 1.09 -27.36
C GLU A 110 -3.22 1.58 -27.90
N ALA A 111 -3.79 2.65 -27.33
CA ALA A 111 -5.09 3.19 -27.71
C ALA A 111 -5.04 4.68 -28.04
N ASP A 112 -5.87 5.12 -28.99
CA ASP A 112 -6.12 6.54 -29.23
C ASP A 112 -7.30 7.06 -28.41
N ASP A 113 -7.51 8.38 -28.42
CA ASP A 113 -8.61 9.02 -27.68
C ASP A 113 -9.99 8.47 -28.05
N ALA A 114 -10.20 8.05 -29.31
CA ALA A 114 -11.51 7.55 -29.75
C ALA A 114 -11.81 6.19 -29.11
N ALA A 115 -10.83 5.28 -29.11
CA ALA A 115 -10.93 3.99 -28.46
C ALA A 115 -11.09 4.12 -26.94
N TYR A 116 -10.31 5.00 -26.31
CA TYR A 116 -10.44 5.31 -24.88
C TYR A 116 -11.84 5.79 -24.50
N ASN A 117 -12.35 6.81 -25.21
CA ASN A 117 -13.67 7.38 -24.93
C ASN A 117 -14.81 6.37 -25.17
N GLU A 118 -14.70 5.50 -26.17
CA GLU A 118 -15.68 4.43 -26.39
C GLU A 118 -15.70 3.45 -25.21
N ALA A 119 -14.53 3.02 -24.74
CA ALA A 119 -14.42 2.10 -23.61
C ALA A 119 -14.95 2.71 -22.31
N MET A 120 -14.52 3.94 -21.97
CA MET A 120 -15.00 4.64 -20.77
C MET A 120 -16.51 4.86 -20.79
N GLY A 121 -17.06 5.20 -21.95
CA GLY A 121 -18.51 5.37 -22.12
C GLY A 121 -19.31 4.07 -21.91
N LYS A 122 -18.71 2.90 -22.11
CA LYS A 122 -19.34 1.59 -21.78
C LYS A 122 -19.25 1.32 -20.28
N ILE A 123 -18.07 1.48 -19.69
CA ILE A 123 -17.81 1.25 -18.26
C ILE A 123 -18.69 2.14 -17.39
N LEU A 124 -18.77 3.44 -17.69
CA LEU A 124 -19.61 4.38 -16.94
C LEU A 124 -21.09 4.01 -16.99
N LYS A 125 -21.59 3.58 -18.15
CA LYS A 125 -22.99 3.15 -18.28
C LYS A 125 -23.28 1.87 -17.51
N HIS A 126 -22.33 0.94 -17.47
CA HIS A 126 -22.45 -0.26 -16.67
C HIS A 126 -22.55 0.10 -15.18
N TYR A 127 -21.63 0.91 -14.66
CA TYR A 127 -21.70 1.31 -13.25
C TYR A 127 -22.95 2.11 -12.91
N GLU A 128 -23.39 3.00 -13.80
CA GLU A 128 -24.62 3.76 -13.57
C GLU A 128 -25.86 2.84 -13.49
N ALA A 129 -25.90 1.77 -14.30
CA ALA A 129 -27.04 0.87 -14.38
C ALA A 129 -27.03 -0.24 -13.32
N ASP A 130 -25.88 -0.88 -13.16
CA ASP A 130 -25.76 -2.17 -12.47
C ASP A 130 -25.10 -2.01 -11.08
N GLU A 131 -24.23 -1.01 -10.89
CA GLU A 131 -23.47 -0.79 -9.65
C GLU A 131 -23.50 0.68 -9.17
N PRO A 132 -24.68 1.23 -8.84
CA PRO A 132 -24.84 2.66 -8.55
C PRO A 132 -24.01 3.16 -7.36
N SER A 133 -23.68 2.29 -6.40
CA SER A 133 -22.79 2.65 -5.28
C SER A 133 -21.36 2.97 -5.75
N VAL A 134 -20.86 2.19 -6.72
CA VAL A 134 -19.54 2.40 -7.33
C VAL A 134 -19.55 3.66 -8.19
N PHE A 135 -20.61 3.84 -8.99
CA PHE A 135 -20.80 5.06 -9.77
C PHE A 135 -20.85 6.32 -8.91
N ASP A 136 -21.57 6.29 -7.79
CA ASP A 136 -21.69 7.42 -6.87
C ASP A 136 -20.34 7.74 -6.21
N PHE A 137 -19.60 6.73 -5.77
CA PHE A 137 -18.26 6.94 -5.23
C PHE A 137 -17.32 7.58 -6.26
N LEU A 138 -17.23 7.03 -7.47
CA LEU A 138 -16.38 7.59 -8.53
C LEU A 138 -16.81 9.01 -8.93
N SER A 139 -18.12 9.27 -8.93
CA SER A 139 -18.67 10.62 -9.14
C SER A 139 -18.25 11.58 -8.02
N GLY A 140 -18.20 11.11 -6.78
CA GLY A 140 -17.67 11.86 -5.65
C GLY A 140 -16.19 12.16 -5.83
N VAL A 141 -15.37 11.15 -6.18
CA VAL A 141 -13.92 11.34 -6.43
C VAL A 141 -13.69 12.41 -7.49
N ALA A 142 -14.45 12.37 -8.59
CA ALA A 142 -14.39 13.37 -9.65
C ALA A 142 -14.65 14.80 -9.12
N ASP A 143 -15.70 14.98 -8.32
CA ASP A 143 -16.03 16.27 -7.69
C ASP A 143 -14.95 16.74 -6.71
N GLY A 144 -14.44 15.83 -5.87
CA GLY A 144 -13.44 16.11 -4.86
C GLY A 144 -12.06 16.48 -5.42
N ALA A 145 -11.61 15.76 -6.45
CA ALA A 145 -10.34 16.02 -7.12
C ALA A 145 -10.44 17.16 -8.16
N GLY A 146 -11.66 17.46 -8.65
CA GLY A 146 -11.90 18.46 -9.69
C GLY A 146 -11.54 17.95 -11.09
N ILE A 147 -11.86 16.69 -11.37
CA ILE A 147 -11.56 15.98 -12.64
C ILE A 147 -12.84 15.42 -13.26
N SER A 148 -12.76 14.89 -14.49
CA SER A 148 -13.89 14.20 -15.12
C SER A 148 -14.18 12.85 -14.43
N LYS A 149 -15.36 12.27 -14.64
CA LYS A 149 -15.70 10.95 -14.07
C LYS A 149 -14.91 9.83 -14.74
N GLU A 150 -14.67 9.98 -16.03
CA GLU A 150 -13.77 9.15 -16.83
C GLU A 150 -12.35 9.15 -16.24
N ASP A 151 -11.83 10.32 -15.91
CA ASP A 151 -10.50 10.44 -15.29
C ASP A 151 -10.48 9.91 -13.86
N ALA A 152 -11.56 10.06 -13.09
CA ALA A 152 -11.66 9.46 -11.76
C ALA A 152 -11.61 7.93 -11.81
N ILE A 153 -12.23 7.31 -12.83
CA ILE A 153 -12.10 5.88 -13.11
C ILE A 153 -10.63 5.55 -13.36
N VAL A 154 -9.95 6.23 -14.28
CA VAL A 154 -8.52 5.98 -14.56
C VAL A 154 -7.64 6.18 -13.31
N ALA A 155 -7.89 7.22 -12.53
CA ALA A 155 -7.08 7.57 -11.36
C ALA A 155 -7.22 6.57 -10.21
N ILE A 156 -8.43 6.03 -10.00
CA ILE A 156 -8.73 5.06 -8.93
C ILE A 156 -8.47 3.63 -9.39
N MET A 157 -8.90 3.30 -10.60
CA MET A 157 -8.98 1.94 -11.10
C MET A 157 -7.82 1.60 -12.03
N GLY A 158 -6.74 2.37 -11.98
CA GLY A 158 -5.68 2.43 -12.99
C GLY A 158 -5.29 1.12 -13.67
N SER A 159 -5.19 0.03 -12.90
CA SER A 159 -4.78 -1.29 -13.39
C SER A 159 -5.84 -2.08 -14.17
N SER A 160 -7.12 -1.83 -13.93
CA SER A 160 -8.27 -2.56 -14.51
C SER A 160 -8.91 -1.87 -15.71
N VAL A 161 -8.69 -0.56 -15.86
CA VAL A 161 -9.06 0.23 -17.06
C VAL A 161 -8.16 -0.10 -18.25
N LEU A 162 -6.93 -0.53 -17.98
CA LEU A 162 -6.03 -1.16 -18.93
C LEU A 162 -6.61 -2.52 -19.30
N ASN A 163 -7.52 -2.51 -20.26
CA ASN A 163 -8.19 -3.68 -20.82
C ASN A 163 -7.21 -4.86 -21.00
N TYR A 164 -7.71 -6.06 -20.73
CA TYR A 164 -7.16 -7.39 -20.96
C TYR A 164 -5.88 -7.44 -21.84
N ASP A 165 -5.90 -6.96 -23.09
CA ASP A 165 -4.75 -7.03 -24.03
C ASP A 165 -3.46 -6.27 -23.58
N LEU A 166 -3.58 -5.17 -22.83
CA LEU A 166 -2.47 -4.30 -22.41
C LEU A 166 -1.70 -4.85 -21.20
N MET A 167 -2.41 -5.47 -20.26
CA MET A 167 -1.84 -6.20 -19.13
C MET A 167 -1.47 -7.65 -19.50
N MET A 168 -1.99 -8.17 -20.62
CA MET A 168 -1.72 -9.52 -21.15
C MET A 168 -0.35 -9.70 -21.79
N HIS A 169 0.38 -8.60 -22.05
CA HIS A 169 1.81 -8.72 -22.30
C HIS A 169 2.51 -8.95 -20.97
N TYR A 170 2.45 -10.20 -20.51
CA TYR A 170 3.40 -10.76 -19.56
C TYR A 170 4.79 -10.35 -20.03
N ASP A 171 5.38 -9.41 -19.31
CA ASP A 171 6.80 -9.15 -19.37
C ASP A 171 7.42 -10.01 -18.26
N PRO A 172 8.02 -11.17 -18.59
CA PRO A 172 8.73 -11.99 -17.61
C PRO A 172 9.83 -11.21 -16.87
N GLU A 173 10.25 -10.05 -17.40
CA GLU A 173 11.25 -9.20 -16.78
C GLU A 173 10.66 -8.24 -15.72
N ARG A 174 9.32 -8.14 -15.57
CA ARG A 174 8.63 -7.16 -14.69
C ARG A 174 7.54 -7.79 -13.80
N SER A 175 7.79 -8.97 -13.27
CA SER A 175 6.82 -9.76 -12.51
C SER A 175 6.41 -9.08 -11.19
N LYS A 176 5.10 -8.97 -10.93
CA LYS A 176 4.57 -8.51 -9.63
C LYS A 176 4.61 -9.63 -8.59
N THR A 177 5.30 -9.40 -7.49
CA THR A 177 5.35 -10.30 -6.34
C THR A 177 4.53 -9.72 -5.19
N CYS A 178 3.69 -10.54 -4.56
CA CYS A 178 2.90 -10.18 -3.39
C CYS A 178 2.74 -11.44 -2.53
N MET A 179 2.36 -11.27 -1.27
CA MET A 179 2.06 -12.40 -0.42
C MET A 179 1.00 -12.04 0.61
N THR A 180 0.20 -13.03 0.97
CA THR A 180 -0.82 -12.94 2.01
C THR A 180 -0.72 -14.11 2.97
N VAL A 181 -1.17 -13.88 4.20
CA VAL A 181 -1.24 -14.89 5.25
C VAL A 181 -2.42 -14.61 6.17
N SER A 182 -3.06 -15.68 6.61
CA SER A 182 -4.11 -15.68 7.62
C SER A 182 -3.84 -16.81 8.60
N ALA A 183 -3.98 -16.57 9.91
CA ALA A 183 -3.77 -17.56 10.96
C ALA A 183 -4.76 -17.35 12.11
N TRP A 184 -5.27 -18.42 12.69
CA TRP A 184 -6.25 -18.36 13.78
C TRP A 184 -6.15 -19.58 14.70
N GLY A 185 -7.11 -19.73 15.63
CA GLY A 185 -7.32 -20.99 16.35
C GLY A 185 -6.07 -21.50 17.07
N ASN A 186 -5.70 -22.77 16.87
CA ASN A 186 -4.55 -23.35 17.57
C ASN A 186 -3.20 -22.93 16.98
N MET A 187 -3.19 -22.18 15.88
CA MET A 187 -1.96 -21.63 15.33
C MET A 187 -1.48 -20.42 16.13
N THR A 188 -2.42 -19.58 16.58
CA THR A 188 -2.12 -18.27 17.18
C THR A 188 -2.09 -18.29 18.71
N LEU A 189 -1.42 -17.30 19.28
CA LEU A 189 -1.46 -17.06 20.72
C LEU A 189 -2.91 -16.76 21.12
N ASP A 190 -3.42 -17.54 22.07
CA ASP A 190 -4.78 -17.42 22.63
C ASP A 190 -5.94 -17.51 21.62
N GLY A 191 -5.69 -18.01 20.39
CA GLY A 191 -6.73 -18.19 19.38
C GLY A 191 -7.13 -16.95 18.60
N ARG A 192 -6.33 -15.89 18.65
CA ARG A 192 -6.55 -14.63 17.93
C ARG A 192 -6.64 -14.85 16.42
N HIS A 193 -7.51 -14.12 15.73
CA HIS A 193 -7.59 -14.12 14.28
C HIS A 193 -6.65 -13.04 13.71
N LEU A 194 -5.62 -13.50 13.00
CA LEU A 194 -4.56 -12.68 12.44
C LEU A 194 -4.55 -12.78 10.91
N GLY A 195 -4.19 -11.70 10.24
CA GLY A 195 -3.91 -11.70 8.82
C GLY A 195 -2.82 -10.71 8.45
N GLY A 196 -2.33 -10.78 7.23
CA GLY A 196 -1.35 -9.81 6.74
C GLY A 196 -1.00 -9.98 5.28
N ALA A 197 -0.39 -8.95 4.72
CA ALA A 197 0.08 -8.96 3.34
C ALA A 197 1.33 -8.09 3.14
N ASN A 198 2.17 -8.51 2.20
CA ASN A 198 3.13 -7.65 1.52
C ASN A 198 2.53 -7.22 0.18
N LEU A 199 2.62 -5.92 -0.09
CA LEU A 199 2.44 -5.37 -1.41
C LEU A 199 3.82 -5.04 -1.96
N ASP A 200 4.31 -5.87 -2.89
CA ASP A 200 5.50 -5.54 -3.64
C ASP A 200 5.08 -4.87 -4.95
N ALA A 201 5.73 -3.75 -5.26
CA ALA A 201 5.43 -2.93 -6.42
C ALA A 201 6.72 -2.25 -6.91
N ILE A 202 6.65 -1.64 -8.10
CA ILE A 202 7.73 -0.74 -8.53
C ILE A 202 7.73 0.47 -7.58
N SER A 203 8.78 0.61 -6.79
CA SER A 203 8.85 1.58 -5.69
C SER A 203 8.79 3.04 -6.16
N ALA A 204 9.26 3.32 -7.37
CA ALA A 204 9.22 4.64 -8.00
C ALA A 204 7.84 5.02 -8.58
N THR A 205 6.81 4.18 -8.41
CA THR A 205 5.46 4.47 -8.91
C THR A 205 4.59 5.19 -7.87
N PRO A 206 3.53 5.89 -8.31
CA PRO A 206 2.59 6.56 -7.40
C PRO A 206 1.92 5.62 -6.38
N ALA A 207 1.89 4.31 -6.63
CA ALA A 207 1.33 3.31 -5.72
C ALA A 207 1.95 3.38 -4.31
N ALA A 208 3.26 3.64 -4.21
CA ALA A 208 3.96 3.77 -2.92
C ALA A 208 3.56 5.04 -2.14
N MET A 209 2.81 5.96 -2.74
CA MET A 209 2.48 7.27 -2.19
C MET A 209 1.06 7.38 -1.63
N PHE A 210 0.20 6.38 -1.84
CA PHE A 210 -1.18 6.42 -1.36
C PHE A 210 -1.27 6.33 0.17
N SER A 211 -2.23 7.07 0.73
CA SER A 211 -2.54 7.01 2.16
C SER A 211 -3.25 5.73 2.53
N ASP A 212 -3.12 5.31 3.78
CA ASP A 212 -4.08 4.37 4.35
C ASP A 212 -5.45 5.02 4.39
N MET A 213 -6.50 4.25 4.15
CA MET A 213 -7.87 4.73 4.17
C MET A 213 -8.66 4.06 5.28
N ILE A 214 -9.38 4.87 6.06
CA ILE A 214 -10.36 4.37 7.02
C ILE A 214 -11.74 4.89 6.60
N SER A 215 -12.63 3.97 6.27
CA SER A 215 -13.96 4.27 5.73
C SER A 215 -15.07 3.97 6.73
N TYR A 216 -16.07 4.86 6.82
CA TYR A 216 -17.28 4.71 7.64
C TYR A 216 -18.53 4.97 6.77
N PRO A 217 -18.98 3.98 6.00
CA PRO A 217 -20.17 4.13 5.16
C PRO A 217 -21.44 4.31 6.01
N ASP A 218 -22.43 5.04 5.48
CA ASP A 218 -23.77 5.13 6.09
C ASP A 218 -24.50 3.77 6.07
N ASP A 219 -24.17 2.91 5.09
CA ASP A 219 -24.70 1.56 4.93
C ASP A 219 -23.58 0.56 4.62
N GLY A 220 -23.24 -0.24 5.63
CA GLY A 220 -22.18 -1.24 5.56
C GLY A 220 -21.32 -1.26 6.81
N TYR A 221 -20.13 -1.83 6.67
CA TYR A 221 -19.13 -1.99 7.73
C TYR A 221 -18.02 -0.96 7.55
N ALA A 222 -17.46 -0.49 8.67
CA ALA A 222 -16.28 0.35 8.63
C ALA A 222 -15.07 -0.49 8.20
N VAL A 223 -14.18 0.05 7.36
CA VAL A 223 -13.02 -0.69 6.83
C VAL A 223 -11.74 0.11 6.99
N MET A 224 -10.69 -0.55 7.48
CA MET A 224 -9.31 -0.07 7.37
C MET A 224 -8.63 -0.73 6.17
N ALA A 225 -7.92 0.07 5.38
CA ALA A 225 -7.14 -0.36 4.24
C ALA A 225 -5.76 0.30 4.29
N SER A 226 -4.69 -0.48 4.18
CA SER A 226 -3.36 0.09 3.97
C SER A 226 -3.21 0.51 2.51
N GLY A 227 -2.50 1.60 2.22
CA GLY A 227 -2.35 2.10 0.84
C GLY A 227 -3.65 2.52 0.13
N GLY A 228 -4.75 2.61 0.86
CA GLY A 228 -6.03 3.13 0.38
C GLY A 228 -6.60 2.30 -0.76
N MET A 229 -6.97 2.96 -1.86
CA MET A 229 -7.51 2.27 -3.04
C MET A 229 -6.44 1.64 -3.95
N GLN A 230 -5.17 1.72 -3.57
CA GLN A 230 -4.06 1.04 -4.27
C GLN A 230 -3.39 -0.04 -3.42
N GLY A 231 -3.88 -0.31 -2.21
CA GLY A 231 -3.37 -1.37 -1.35
C GLY A 231 -4.10 -2.70 -1.53
N ASN A 232 -3.49 -3.78 -1.05
CA ASN A 232 -3.98 -5.15 -1.20
C ASN A 232 -4.47 -5.79 0.10
N ALA A 233 -4.74 -5.00 1.14
CA ALA A 233 -5.07 -5.50 2.47
C ALA A 233 -6.19 -4.68 3.13
N PHE A 234 -7.27 -5.38 3.51
CA PHE A 234 -8.49 -4.79 4.05
C PHE A 234 -8.98 -5.55 5.27
N MET A 235 -9.41 -4.83 6.31
CA MET A 235 -10.12 -5.41 7.46
C MET A 235 -11.32 -4.55 7.84
N ASN A 236 -12.47 -5.18 8.07
CA ASN A 236 -13.68 -4.48 8.48
C ASN A 236 -14.00 -4.59 9.98
N SER A 237 -15.04 -3.87 10.42
CA SER A 237 -15.48 -3.81 11.81
C SER A 237 -16.05 -5.13 12.38
N GLU A 238 -16.33 -6.13 11.54
CA GLU A 238 -16.74 -7.48 11.96
C GLU A 238 -15.54 -8.44 12.07
N GLY A 239 -14.35 -7.97 11.70
CA GLY A 239 -13.12 -8.77 11.67
C GLY A 239 -13.02 -9.69 10.45
N LEU A 240 -13.72 -9.37 9.36
CA LEU A 240 -13.45 -9.92 8.04
C LEU A 240 -12.16 -9.30 7.51
N ILE A 241 -11.22 -10.16 7.13
CA ILE A 241 -9.97 -9.80 6.45
C ILE A 241 -10.07 -10.23 4.99
N ILE A 242 -9.71 -9.33 4.07
CA ILE A 242 -9.54 -9.62 2.66
C ILE A 242 -8.16 -9.13 2.24
N THR A 243 -7.33 -10.03 1.71
CA THR A 243 -6.00 -9.72 1.21
C THR A 243 -5.78 -10.33 -0.17
N TYR A 244 -4.88 -9.75 -0.96
CA TYR A 244 -4.68 -10.15 -2.34
C TYR A 244 -3.21 -10.31 -2.73
N ALA A 245 -2.92 -11.39 -3.46
CA ALA A 245 -1.67 -11.55 -4.21
C ALA A 245 -1.99 -11.84 -5.68
N GLY A 246 -1.32 -11.15 -6.61
CA GLY A 246 -1.53 -11.37 -8.06
C GLY A 246 -1.17 -12.79 -8.50
N GLY A 247 -1.68 -13.25 -9.64
CA GLY A 247 -1.40 -14.60 -10.17
C GLY A 247 -1.08 -14.59 -11.66
N PRO A 248 -0.59 -15.70 -12.22
CA PRO A 248 -0.19 -15.79 -13.62
C PRO A 248 -1.39 -15.74 -14.57
N HIS A 249 -1.24 -14.95 -15.63
CA HIS A 249 -2.22 -14.85 -16.70
C HIS A 249 -2.00 -15.98 -17.71
N ALA A 250 -2.92 -16.94 -17.77
CA ALA A 250 -2.95 -17.96 -18.80
C ALA A 250 -4.40 -18.44 -19.01
N ALA A 251 -4.72 -18.89 -20.22
CA ALA A 251 -6.09 -19.30 -20.56
C ALA A 251 -6.67 -20.31 -19.55
N PRO A 252 -7.96 -20.22 -19.22
CA PRO A 252 -8.61 -21.11 -18.26
C PRO A 252 -8.57 -22.57 -18.74
N SER A 253 -8.49 -23.51 -17.80
CA SER A 253 -8.50 -24.95 -18.09
C SER A 253 -9.88 -25.44 -18.55
N GLU A 254 -9.92 -26.55 -19.28
CA GLU A 254 -11.17 -27.17 -19.75
C GLU A 254 -12.01 -27.62 -18.55
N GLY A 255 -13.17 -26.99 -18.34
CA GLY A 255 -14.12 -27.32 -17.27
C GLY A 255 -14.19 -26.32 -16.11
N ALA A 256 -13.38 -25.25 -16.13
CA ALA A 256 -13.51 -24.16 -15.17
C ALA A 256 -14.83 -23.38 -15.39
N GLU A 257 -15.42 -22.85 -14.32
CA GLU A 257 -16.57 -21.94 -14.45
C GLU A 257 -16.10 -20.65 -15.14
N VAL A 258 -16.89 -20.10 -16.07
CA VAL A 258 -16.50 -18.93 -16.88
C VAL A 258 -17.54 -17.83 -16.72
N ILE A 259 -17.07 -16.62 -16.46
CA ILE A 259 -17.86 -15.39 -16.39
C ILE A 259 -17.74 -14.62 -17.72
N ASP A 260 -18.85 -14.10 -18.26
CA ASP A 260 -18.86 -13.19 -19.43
C ASP A 260 -18.54 -11.75 -18.97
N ARG A 261 -17.71 -11.01 -19.71
CA ARG A 261 -17.03 -9.80 -19.16
C ARG A 261 -16.98 -8.58 -20.10
N GLU A 262 -17.84 -8.48 -21.11
CA GLU A 262 -17.78 -7.34 -22.03
C GLU A 262 -18.05 -5.98 -21.33
N GLY A 263 -17.00 -5.32 -20.85
CA GLY A 263 -17.00 -3.91 -20.41
C GLY A 263 -17.42 -3.64 -18.97
N THR A 264 -17.36 -4.64 -18.08
CA THR A 264 -17.94 -4.61 -16.72
C THR A 264 -16.90 -4.61 -15.57
N PHE A 265 -15.62 -4.41 -15.87
CA PHE A 265 -14.52 -4.61 -14.92
C PHE A 265 -14.41 -3.55 -13.84
N LEU A 266 -14.60 -4.00 -12.60
CA LEU A 266 -14.14 -3.29 -11.40
C LEU A 266 -12.64 -3.51 -11.16
N ASP A 267 -11.97 -2.51 -10.58
CA ASP A 267 -10.59 -2.69 -10.14
C ASP A 267 -10.54 -3.69 -9.00
N THR A 268 -9.59 -4.61 -9.06
CA THR A 268 -9.39 -5.63 -8.03
C THR A 268 -9.41 -5.07 -6.62
N LEU A 269 -8.65 -4.00 -6.39
CA LEU A 269 -8.41 -3.50 -5.05
C LEU A 269 -9.64 -2.75 -4.55
N PHE A 270 -10.33 -2.05 -5.46
CA PHE A 270 -11.63 -1.46 -5.16
C PHE A 270 -12.66 -2.55 -4.84
N ALA A 271 -12.73 -3.63 -5.62
CA ALA A 271 -13.70 -4.70 -5.42
C ALA A 271 -13.55 -5.36 -4.04
N TYR A 272 -12.32 -5.52 -3.56
CA TYR A 272 -12.04 -6.06 -2.23
C TYR A 272 -12.44 -5.10 -1.11
N TRP A 273 -12.13 -3.81 -1.25
CA TRP A 273 -12.64 -2.80 -0.34
C TRP A 273 -14.18 -2.76 -0.31
N TYR A 274 -14.81 -2.71 -1.48
CA TYR A 274 -16.26 -2.70 -1.63
C TYR A 274 -16.89 -3.95 -0.99
N THR A 275 -16.31 -5.12 -1.21
CA THR A 275 -16.75 -6.37 -0.56
C THR A 275 -16.61 -6.27 0.96
N ALA A 276 -15.47 -5.77 1.48
CA ALA A 276 -15.25 -5.60 2.91
C ALA A 276 -16.25 -4.62 3.56
N THR A 277 -16.73 -3.61 2.82
CA THR A 277 -17.79 -2.71 3.32
C THR A 277 -19.18 -3.34 3.31
N LYS A 278 -19.42 -4.40 2.52
CA LYS A 278 -20.75 -5.00 2.32
C LYS A 278 -20.96 -6.33 3.04
N CYS A 279 -19.90 -7.07 3.34
CA CYS A 279 -19.97 -8.40 3.91
C CYS A 279 -19.49 -8.41 5.38
N ALA A 280 -20.19 -9.13 6.26
CA ALA A 280 -19.74 -9.35 7.64
C ALA A 280 -18.83 -10.57 7.77
N THR A 281 -18.99 -11.56 6.89
CA THR A 281 -18.39 -12.88 7.03
C THR A 281 -17.62 -13.30 5.79
N ALA A 282 -16.70 -14.26 5.95
CA ALA A 282 -15.91 -14.80 4.85
C ALA A 282 -16.80 -15.52 3.82
N ASP A 283 -17.87 -16.19 4.27
CA ASP A 283 -18.85 -16.84 3.39
C ASP A 283 -19.59 -15.84 2.50
N GLU A 284 -20.04 -14.72 3.07
CA GLU A 284 -20.70 -13.64 2.30
C GLU A 284 -19.73 -13.01 1.30
N ALA A 285 -18.48 -12.77 1.71
CA ALA A 285 -17.45 -12.20 0.85
C ALA A 285 -17.09 -13.12 -0.33
N VAL A 286 -16.85 -14.41 -0.08
CA VAL A 286 -16.61 -15.40 -1.15
C VAL A 286 -17.79 -15.43 -2.12
N LYS A 287 -19.01 -15.47 -1.60
CA LYS A 287 -20.21 -15.47 -2.46
C LYS A 287 -20.26 -14.20 -3.33
N MET A 288 -20.07 -13.03 -2.74
CA MET A 288 -20.10 -11.76 -3.47
C MET A 288 -19.01 -11.69 -4.54
N LEU A 289 -17.79 -12.11 -4.22
CA LEU A 289 -16.66 -12.10 -5.15
C LEU A 289 -16.80 -13.12 -6.28
N THR A 290 -17.45 -14.26 -6.05
CA THR A 290 -17.62 -15.32 -7.07
C THR A 290 -18.88 -15.15 -7.91
N GLU A 291 -19.92 -14.50 -7.38
CA GLU A 291 -21.17 -14.24 -8.11
C GLU A 291 -21.12 -12.96 -8.95
N THR A 292 -20.11 -12.10 -8.76
CA THR A 292 -20.05 -10.83 -9.47
C THR A 292 -18.87 -10.70 -10.43
N GLU A 293 -19.11 -10.04 -11.57
CA GLU A 293 -18.24 -10.06 -12.75
C GLU A 293 -17.00 -9.15 -12.62
N TRP A 294 -16.33 -9.17 -11.47
CA TRP A 294 -15.44 -8.08 -11.04
C TRP A 294 -13.93 -8.34 -11.17
N ILE A 295 -13.47 -9.58 -11.30
CA ILE A 295 -12.16 -9.94 -10.72
C ILE A 295 -11.08 -10.25 -11.76
N HIS A 296 -9.90 -9.67 -11.56
CA HIS A 296 -8.63 -9.99 -12.22
C HIS A 296 -8.01 -11.30 -11.72
N THR A 297 -7.05 -11.83 -12.45
CA THR A 297 -6.27 -13.02 -12.08
C THR A 297 -5.47 -12.81 -10.78
N GLY A 298 -5.63 -13.71 -9.81
CA GLY A 298 -4.82 -13.77 -8.59
C GLY A 298 -5.44 -14.62 -7.48
N ASN A 299 -4.83 -14.57 -6.31
CA ASN A 299 -5.23 -15.28 -5.10
C ASN A 299 -5.83 -14.29 -4.09
N ILE A 300 -7.12 -14.46 -3.78
CA ILE A 300 -7.83 -13.64 -2.81
C ILE A 300 -8.00 -14.43 -1.53
N ASN A 301 -7.26 -14.05 -0.49
CA ASN A 301 -7.33 -14.68 0.82
C ASN A 301 -8.36 -13.95 1.68
N ILE A 302 -9.35 -14.70 2.19
CA ILE A 302 -10.54 -14.19 2.88
C ILE A 302 -10.70 -14.98 4.17
N SER A 303 -10.73 -14.30 5.31
CA SER A 303 -10.92 -14.96 6.62
C SER A 303 -11.76 -14.11 7.56
N ASP A 304 -12.43 -14.76 8.53
CA ASP A 304 -13.26 -14.07 9.54
C ASP A 304 -13.06 -14.61 10.96
N ASN A 305 -13.60 -13.87 11.93
CA ASN A 305 -13.54 -14.20 13.36
C ASN A 305 -14.30 -15.49 13.74
N ASN A 306 -15.06 -16.11 12.83
CA ASN A 306 -15.71 -17.40 13.07
C ASN A 306 -14.80 -18.58 12.73
N GLY A 307 -13.56 -18.32 12.30
CA GLY A 307 -12.61 -19.34 11.85
C GLY A 307 -12.91 -19.86 10.44
N ASN A 308 -13.75 -19.16 9.68
CA ASN A 308 -13.90 -19.44 8.26
C ASN A 308 -12.74 -18.79 7.52
N ALA A 309 -12.10 -19.53 6.63
CA ALA A 309 -11.01 -19.02 5.81
C ALA A 309 -10.99 -19.71 4.45
N TYR A 310 -10.82 -18.89 3.42
CA TYR A 310 -10.93 -19.26 2.02
C TYR A 310 -9.83 -18.60 1.19
N VAL A 311 -9.47 -19.27 0.10
CA VAL A 311 -8.79 -18.61 -1.02
C VAL A 311 -9.67 -18.73 -2.25
N VAL A 312 -10.00 -17.61 -2.87
CA VAL A 312 -10.51 -17.59 -4.24
C VAL A 312 -9.30 -17.47 -5.16
N GLU A 313 -8.93 -18.57 -5.81
CA GLU A 313 -7.97 -18.56 -6.91
C GLU A 313 -8.71 -18.16 -8.17
N GLN A 314 -8.45 -16.96 -8.67
CA GLN A 314 -9.05 -16.44 -9.89
C GLN A 314 -8.03 -16.50 -11.02
N LYS A 315 -8.41 -17.08 -12.16
CA LYS A 315 -7.60 -17.11 -13.38
C LYS A 315 -8.46 -16.75 -14.58
N ASP A 316 -8.18 -15.56 -15.15
CA ASP A 316 -9.02 -14.94 -16.17
C ASP A 316 -10.48 -14.94 -15.69
N THR A 317 -11.40 -15.45 -16.51
CA THR A 317 -12.84 -15.57 -16.25
C THR A 317 -13.24 -16.71 -15.34
N ALA A 318 -12.28 -17.50 -14.87
CA ALA A 318 -12.50 -18.65 -14.04
C ALA A 318 -12.01 -18.49 -12.62
N TYR A 319 -12.58 -19.28 -11.71
CA TYR A 319 -12.17 -19.30 -10.32
C TYR A 319 -12.29 -20.70 -9.69
N VAL A 320 -11.52 -20.92 -8.63
CA VAL A 320 -11.62 -22.06 -7.72
C VAL A 320 -11.65 -21.51 -6.29
N VAL A 321 -12.50 -22.08 -5.43
CA VAL A 321 -12.53 -21.74 -4.01
C VAL A 321 -11.89 -22.86 -3.21
N ARG A 322 -10.80 -22.57 -2.54
CA ARG A 322 -10.13 -23.45 -1.59
C ARG A 322 -10.48 -23.08 -0.16
N LYS A 323 -10.51 -24.07 0.73
CA LYS A 323 -10.69 -23.90 2.17
C LYS A 323 -9.40 -24.25 2.90
N ALA A 324 -9.24 -23.72 4.09
CA ALA A 324 -8.20 -24.20 5.00
C ALA A 324 -8.32 -25.73 5.20
N GLY A 325 -7.21 -26.45 5.06
CA GLY A 325 -7.13 -27.90 5.22
C GLY A 325 -7.24 -28.70 3.92
N ASP A 326 -7.65 -28.09 2.80
CA ASP A 326 -7.68 -28.78 1.50
C ASP A 326 -6.27 -29.23 1.06
N HIS A 327 -5.21 -28.54 1.49
CA HIS A 327 -3.82 -28.88 1.22
C HIS A 327 -3.02 -29.21 2.50
N GLY A 328 -3.72 -29.55 3.59
CA GLY A 328 -3.10 -29.97 4.85
C GLY A 328 -2.76 -28.82 5.81
N GLU A 329 -3.20 -27.60 5.53
CA GLU A 329 -3.08 -26.47 6.45
C GLU A 329 -3.92 -26.70 7.73
N GLU A 330 -3.40 -26.30 8.89
CA GLU A 330 -4.07 -26.44 10.18
C GLU A 330 -4.18 -25.08 10.88
N ASP A 331 -5.36 -24.43 10.75
CA ASP A 331 -5.65 -23.08 11.27
C ASP A 331 -4.78 -21.94 10.68
N TYR A 332 -4.39 -22.08 9.40
CA TYR A 332 -3.76 -21.01 8.61
C TYR A 332 -4.08 -21.14 7.10
N LEU A 333 -3.86 -20.05 6.36
CA LEU A 333 -3.83 -20.00 4.90
C LEU A 333 -2.74 -19.04 4.43
N ILE A 334 -1.98 -19.42 3.40
CA ILE A 334 -0.93 -18.61 2.80
C ILE A 334 -1.15 -18.59 1.29
N THR A 335 -1.00 -17.42 0.69
CA THR A 335 -0.95 -17.30 -0.77
C THR A 335 0.18 -16.39 -1.18
N ALA A 336 0.89 -16.78 -2.23
CA ALA A 336 1.81 -15.91 -2.95
C ALA A 336 1.25 -15.72 -4.36
N ASN A 337 2.11 -15.73 -5.38
CA ASN A 337 1.70 -15.52 -6.76
C ASN A 337 1.51 -16.81 -7.56
N HIS A 338 1.36 -17.96 -6.88
CA HIS A 338 1.10 -19.25 -7.52
C HIS A 338 -0.28 -19.76 -7.15
N PHE A 339 -0.89 -20.50 -8.07
CA PHE A 339 -2.09 -21.28 -7.81
C PHE A 339 -1.72 -22.65 -7.23
N LEU A 340 -2.52 -23.14 -6.29
CA LEU A 340 -2.44 -24.50 -5.77
C LEU A 340 -3.37 -25.46 -6.51
N ASP A 341 -4.35 -24.95 -7.28
CA ASP A 341 -5.11 -25.79 -8.21
C ASP A 341 -4.16 -26.48 -9.21
N GLU A 342 -4.20 -27.81 -9.24
CA GLU A 342 -3.29 -28.63 -10.05
C GLU A 342 -3.36 -28.31 -11.55
N SER A 343 -4.52 -27.80 -12.02
CA SER A 343 -4.70 -27.46 -13.43
C SER A 343 -4.02 -26.14 -13.82
N TRP A 344 -3.67 -25.28 -12.85
CA TRP A 344 -3.07 -23.96 -13.09
C TRP A 344 -1.67 -23.80 -12.48
N MET A 345 -1.25 -24.73 -11.62
CA MET A 345 0.02 -24.65 -10.90
C MET A 345 1.25 -24.58 -11.83
N ASN A 346 1.23 -25.27 -12.99
CA ASN A 346 2.35 -25.21 -13.95
C ASN A 346 2.57 -23.81 -14.52
N ASP A 347 1.48 -23.08 -14.82
CA ASP A 347 1.58 -21.70 -15.31
C ASP A 347 2.24 -20.78 -14.26
N SER A 348 2.06 -21.11 -12.98
CA SER A 348 2.66 -20.39 -11.87
C SER A 348 4.17 -20.61 -11.77
N TYR A 349 4.65 -21.84 -11.94
CA TYR A 349 6.09 -22.13 -11.90
C TYR A 349 6.85 -21.48 -13.06
N GLU A 350 6.21 -21.38 -14.23
CA GLU A 350 6.81 -20.69 -15.38
C GLU A 350 6.84 -19.18 -15.19
N ALA A 351 5.83 -18.61 -14.52
CA ALA A 351 5.69 -17.17 -14.33
C ALA A 351 6.42 -16.60 -13.10
N TYR A 352 6.39 -17.33 -11.98
CA TYR A 352 6.86 -16.88 -10.67
C TYR A 352 7.58 -18.00 -9.91
N PRO A 353 8.80 -18.39 -10.32
CA PRO A 353 9.54 -19.46 -9.66
C PRO A 353 9.91 -19.15 -8.21
N ASP A 354 9.92 -17.88 -7.82
CA ASP A 354 10.15 -17.40 -6.45
C ASP A 354 8.92 -17.54 -5.52
N SER A 355 7.74 -17.72 -6.10
CA SER A 355 6.47 -17.70 -5.36
C SER A 355 6.33 -18.83 -4.34
N VAL A 356 6.76 -20.05 -4.69
CA VAL A 356 6.70 -21.21 -3.81
C VAL A 356 7.69 -21.10 -2.64
N PRO A 357 8.97 -20.75 -2.85
CA PRO A 357 9.89 -20.46 -1.75
C PRO A 357 9.37 -19.41 -0.75
N ARG A 358 8.74 -18.33 -1.23
CA ARG A 358 8.16 -17.30 -0.35
C ARG A 358 7.05 -17.85 0.53
N ALA A 359 6.08 -18.54 -0.05
CA ALA A 359 4.99 -19.17 0.71
C ALA A 359 5.52 -20.22 1.70
N SER A 360 6.47 -21.05 1.28
CA SER A 360 7.11 -22.08 2.11
C SER A 360 7.87 -21.47 3.29
N THR A 361 8.43 -20.28 3.12
CA THR A 361 9.11 -19.54 4.18
C THR A 361 8.13 -19.10 5.26
N VAL A 362 7.04 -18.45 4.86
CA VAL A 362 6.00 -18.00 5.81
C VAL A 362 5.41 -19.21 6.53
N GLU A 363 5.06 -20.26 5.80
CA GLU A 363 4.53 -21.50 6.38
C GLU A 363 5.48 -22.08 7.42
N ARG A 364 6.77 -22.18 7.08
CA ARG A 364 7.77 -22.71 8.00
C ARG A 364 7.84 -21.90 9.29
N ILE A 365 7.80 -20.57 9.21
CA ILE A 365 7.83 -19.69 10.38
C ILE A 365 6.59 -19.87 11.25
N LEU A 366 5.39 -20.00 10.66
CA LEU A 366 4.18 -20.28 11.44
C LEU A 366 4.27 -21.64 12.13
N LEU A 367 4.67 -22.69 11.41
CA LEU A 367 4.79 -24.03 11.95
C LEU A 367 5.83 -24.13 13.09
N ASP A 368 6.94 -23.39 12.97
CA ASP A 368 7.96 -23.30 14.03
C ASP A 368 7.44 -22.57 15.29
N ASN A 369 6.39 -21.76 15.17
CA ASN A 369 5.75 -20.99 16.23
C ASN A 369 4.31 -21.44 16.54
N LYS A 370 3.93 -22.67 16.17
CA LYS A 370 2.55 -23.17 16.31
C LYS A 370 2.05 -23.05 17.76
N GLY A 371 0.91 -22.40 17.93
CA GLY A 371 0.26 -22.13 19.22
C GLY A 371 0.78 -20.88 19.92
N SER A 372 1.70 -20.14 19.30
CA SER A 372 2.25 -18.89 19.81
C SER A 372 2.44 -17.84 18.71
N VAL A 373 1.77 -17.99 17.56
CA VAL A 373 1.83 -16.97 16.50
C VAL A 373 1.14 -15.69 16.98
N THR A 374 1.89 -14.60 16.96
CA THR A 374 1.47 -13.23 17.32
C THR A 374 1.46 -12.34 16.07
N PRO A 375 0.88 -11.11 16.13
CA PRO A 375 1.08 -10.13 15.06
C PRO A 375 2.56 -9.91 14.72
N ARG A 376 3.46 -9.99 15.71
CA ARG A 376 4.90 -9.88 15.51
C ARG A 376 5.46 -11.04 14.70
N THR A 377 4.99 -12.26 14.98
CA THR A 377 5.36 -13.45 14.19
C THR A 377 4.98 -13.28 12.72
N ILE A 378 3.79 -12.76 12.43
CA ILE A 378 3.35 -12.47 11.04
C ILE A 378 4.23 -11.40 10.39
N ALA A 379 4.55 -10.33 11.11
CA ALA A 379 5.43 -9.26 10.63
C ALA A 379 6.84 -9.75 10.28
N ASP A 380 7.41 -10.61 11.13
CA ASP A 380 8.73 -11.23 10.91
C ASP A 380 8.68 -12.26 9.77
N ALA A 381 7.56 -12.98 9.61
CA ALA A 381 7.39 -13.95 8.53
C ALA A 381 7.33 -13.26 7.16
N LEU A 382 6.47 -12.24 7.03
CA LEU A 382 6.35 -11.47 5.80
C LEU A 382 7.60 -10.60 5.54
N GLY A 383 8.32 -10.19 6.59
CA GLY A 383 9.58 -9.45 6.49
C GLY A 383 10.85 -10.28 6.38
N SER A 384 10.73 -11.60 6.26
CA SER A 384 11.90 -12.44 6.26
C SER A 384 12.74 -12.14 5.02
N ILE A 385 14.00 -11.73 5.23
CA ILE A 385 15.05 -11.66 4.20
C ILE A 385 15.73 -13.02 3.96
N ARG A 386 15.31 -14.05 4.69
CA ARG A 386 15.72 -15.45 4.50
C ARG A 386 14.60 -16.19 3.80
N TYR A 387 14.91 -17.29 3.15
CA TYR A 387 13.87 -18.17 2.62
C TYR A 387 14.09 -19.64 2.97
N TYR A 388 13.00 -20.39 2.92
CA TYR A 388 12.94 -21.82 3.09
C TYR A 388 12.56 -22.47 1.77
N ASP A 389 13.46 -23.25 1.21
CA ASP A 389 13.22 -23.98 -0.04
C ASP A 389 13.86 -25.37 0.02
N GLU A 390 13.22 -26.35 -0.63
CA GLU A 390 13.63 -27.76 -0.66
C GLU A 390 14.07 -28.34 0.70
N GLY A 391 13.38 -27.92 1.77
CA GLY A 391 13.63 -28.40 3.13
C GLY A 391 14.78 -27.72 3.87
N LYS A 392 15.32 -26.60 3.37
CA LYS A 392 16.49 -25.92 3.93
C LYS A 392 16.28 -24.42 4.02
N TRP A 393 16.84 -23.82 5.07
CA TRP A 393 16.98 -22.37 5.19
C TRP A 393 18.15 -21.87 4.34
N SER A 394 17.92 -20.79 3.62
CA SER A 394 18.93 -20.03 2.89
C SER A 394 18.95 -18.58 3.38
N GLU A 395 20.16 -18.04 3.54
CA GLU A 395 20.44 -16.64 3.82
C GLU A 395 20.85 -15.89 2.52
N GLU A 396 21.02 -16.62 1.41
CA GLU A 396 21.47 -16.08 0.12
C GLU A 396 20.28 -15.82 -0.80
N ASN A 397 19.80 -14.58 -0.82
CA ASN A 397 18.70 -14.11 -1.67
C ASN A 397 19.04 -13.96 -3.18
N TRP A 398 20.16 -14.50 -3.69
CA TRP A 398 20.69 -14.10 -5.01
C TRP A 398 21.10 -15.22 -6.01
N ASP A 399 20.90 -14.83 -7.28
CA ASP A 399 21.64 -15.10 -8.52
C ASP A 399 21.32 -16.35 -9.37
N PHE A 400 20.53 -16.13 -10.43
CA PHE A 400 20.69 -16.82 -11.72
C PHE A 400 20.74 -15.83 -12.89
N GLY A 401 21.91 -15.20 -13.12
CA GLY A 401 22.29 -14.76 -14.47
C GLY A 401 21.63 -13.48 -14.98
N GLY A 402 21.24 -12.57 -14.09
CA GLY A 402 20.78 -11.22 -14.45
C GLY A 402 19.26 -11.04 -14.52
N PHE A 403 18.47 -11.84 -13.79
CA PHE A 403 17.01 -11.67 -13.67
C PHE A 403 16.54 -11.41 -12.22
N TYR A 404 15.47 -10.62 -12.17
CA TYR A 404 14.76 -9.98 -11.05
C TYR A 404 13.91 -10.96 -10.20
N GLN A 405 14.51 -11.93 -9.50
CA GLN A 405 13.76 -12.90 -8.66
C GLN A 405 14.27 -12.91 -7.22
N PHE A 406 13.39 -12.69 -6.25
CA PHE A 406 13.68 -12.78 -4.82
C PHE A 406 12.90 -13.92 -4.17
N HIS A 407 13.61 -14.94 -3.67
CA HIS A 407 13.00 -16.11 -3.02
C HIS A 407 12.50 -15.83 -1.59
N SER A 408 12.86 -14.68 -1.01
CA SER A 408 12.45 -14.26 0.33
C SER A 408 11.09 -13.55 0.35
N PRO A 409 10.31 -13.70 1.42
CA PRO A 409 9.10 -12.92 1.67
C PRO A 409 9.23 -11.41 1.47
N GLU A 410 10.30 -10.81 1.98
CA GLU A 410 10.58 -9.39 1.79
C GLU A 410 11.16 -9.15 0.41
N GLY A 411 10.52 -8.25 -0.34
CA GLY A 411 10.94 -7.87 -1.69
C GLY A 411 12.07 -6.87 -1.67
N ASP A 412 13.26 -7.31 -2.09
CA ASP A 412 14.48 -6.51 -2.17
C ASP A 412 15.14 -6.59 -3.55
N ASP A 413 14.38 -6.21 -4.58
CA ASP A 413 14.91 -6.02 -5.93
C ASP A 413 15.26 -4.52 -6.19
N LEU A 414 16.02 -4.25 -7.26
CA LEU A 414 16.43 -2.91 -7.67
C LEU A 414 15.25 -2.00 -8.05
N GLU A 415 14.25 -2.55 -8.73
CA GLU A 415 13.07 -1.81 -9.20
C GLU A 415 11.81 -2.20 -8.44
N PHE A 416 11.70 -3.47 -8.03
CA PHE A 416 10.53 -4.02 -7.35
C PHE A 416 10.79 -4.23 -5.85
N LYS A 417 9.99 -3.61 -4.98
CA LYS A 417 10.21 -3.65 -3.54
C LYS A 417 8.91 -3.79 -2.78
N THR A 418 8.98 -4.33 -1.56
CA THR A 418 7.87 -4.22 -0.62
C THR A 418 7.63 -2.75 -0.32
N ILE A 419 6.47 -2.23 -0.75
CA ILE A 419 6.08 -0.83 -0.54
C ILE A 419 5.14 -0.67 0.67
N PHE A 420 4.39 -1.72 1.00
CA PHE A 420 3.60 -1.82 2.22
C PHE A 420 3.70 -3.23 2.79
N ARG A 421 3.87 -3.31 4.10
CA ARG A 421 3.63 -4.53 4.88
C ARG A 421 2.56 -4.24 5.92
N THR A 422 1.48 -5.02 5.85
CA THR A 422 0.27 -4.80 6.64
C THR A 422 0.00 -6.03 7.47
N ILE A 423 -0.23 -5.85 8.77
CA ILE A 423 -0.67 -6.89 9.69
C ILE A 423 -1.99 -6.47 10.30
N PHE A 424 -2.94 -7.39 10.35
CA PHE A 424 -4.21 -7.22 11.01
C PHE A 424 -4.31 -8.16 12.21
N ASP A 425 -4.86 -7.62 13.28
CA ASP A 425 -5.45 -8.39 14.35
C ASP A 425 -6.96 -8.13 14.37
N ALA A 426 -7.72 -9.05 13.78
CA ALA A 426 -9.17 -8.92 13.68
C ALA A 426 -9.91 -9.14 15.01
N THR A 427 -9.22 -9.66 16.02
CA THR A 427 -9.78 -9.86 17.36
C THR A 427 -9.92 -8.52 18.07
N ASP A 428 -8.89 -7.69 17.98
CA ASP A 428 -8.82 -6.37 18.62
C ASP A 428 -9.07 -5.21 17.63
N LEU A 429 -9.37 -5.52 16.37
CA LEU A 429 -9.56 -4.57 15.27
C LEU A 429 -8.36 -3.62 15.10
N GLU A 430 -7.16 -4.19 15.18
CA GLU A 430 -5.90 -3.46 15.02
C GLU A 430 -5.28 -3.69 13.64
N MET A 431 -4.70 -2.63 13.09
CA MET A 431 -3.90 -2.64 11.87
C MET A 431 -2.51 -2.10 12.19
N PHE A 432 -1.49 -2.83 11.79
CA PHE A 432 -0.10 -2.43 11.85
C PHE A 432 0.42 -2.25 10.43
N VAL A 433 1.00 -1.09 10.12
CA VAL A 433 1.51 -0.81 8.77
C VAL A 433 2.95 -0.36 8.83
N LEU A 434 3.80 -1.01 8.04
CA LEU A 434 5.13 -0.54 7.68
C LEU A 434 5.09 -0.07 6.23
N ARG A 435 5.56 1.16 6.00
CA ARG A 435 5.79 1.67 4.65
C ARG A 435 7.22 1.42 4.21
N GLY A 436 7.37 0.82 3.05
CA GLY A 436 8.65 0.40 2.49
C GLY A 436 9.17 -0.88 3.11
N HIS A 437 10.48 -0.90 3.36
CA HIS A 437 11.21 -2.06 3.84
C HIS A 437 11.59 -1.90 5.33
N ASP A 438 11.68 -3.01 6.06
CA ASP A 438 12.19 -3.04 7.44
C ASP A 438 13.70 -2.78 7.59
N GLU A 439 14.45 -2.71 6.49
CA GLU A 439 15.81 -2.21 6.47
C GLU A 439 15.82 -0.76 5.98
N LYS A 440 16.10 0.17 6.90
CA LYS A 440 16.11 1.63 6.69
C LYS A 440 16.90 2.10 5.46
N PHE A 441 17.92 1.35 5.02
CA PHE A 441 18.78 1.71 3.90
C PHE A 441 18.47 0.98 2.59
N ARG A 442 17.51 0.04 2.58
CA ARG A 442 17.06 -0.67 1.38
C ARG A 442 15.71 -0.19 0.85
N SER A 443 14.94 0.50 1.69
CA SER A 443 13.74 1.21 1.27
C SER A 443 14.09 2.49 0.53
N ASP A 444 13.54 2.64 -0.67
CA ASP A 444 13.50 3.89 -1.45
C ASP A 444 12.11 4.56 -1.38
N VAL A 445 11.14 3.96 -0.66
CA VAL A 445 9.86 4.61 -0.32
C VAL A 445 10.14 5.83 0.56
N PRO A 446 9.79 7.06 0.12
CA PRO A 446 10.04 8.27 0.88
C PRO A 446 9.38 8.23 2.26
N PHE A 447 10.06 8.78 3.27
CA PHE A 447 9.59 8.87 4.66
C PHE A 447 9.36 7.52 5.37
N GLY A 448 9.69 6.39 4.74
CA GLY A 448 9.74 5.09 5.40
C GLY A 448 10.79 5.11 6.52
N THR A 449 10.37 4.91 7.77
CA THR A 449 11.29 4.83 8.91
C THR A 449 11.74 3.41 9.22
N ALA A 450 11.35 2.43 8.42
CA ALA A 450 11.46 0.99 8.73
C ALA A 450 10.76 0.57 10.05
N ASN A 451 9.78 1.36 10.50
CA ASN A 451 9.01 1.09 11.71
C ASN A 451 7.52 1.05 11.38
N TYR A 452 6.80 0.15 12.03
CA TYR A 452 5.36 0.10 11.97
C TYR A 452 4.75 1.24 12.77
N TYR A 453 3.52 1.60 12.43
CA TYR A 453 2.59 2.24 13.34
C TYR A 453 1.36 1.36 13.50
N LYS A 454 0.63 1.60 14.60
CA LYS A 454 -0.63 0.94 14.92
C LYS A 454 -1.80 1.89 14.76
N LEU A 455 -2.90 1.36 14.24
CA LEU A 455 -4.23 1.98 14.22
C LEU A 455 -5.24 0.97 14.77
N THR A 456 -6.21 1.44 15.57
CA THR A 456 -7.30 0.62 16.09
C THR A 456 -8.62 1.18 15.58
N LEU A 457 -9.42 0.36 14.89
CA LEU A 457 -10.71 0.79 14.35
C LEU A 457 -11.72 0.99 15.48
N GLY A 458 -12.09 2.24 15.72
CA GLY A 458 -13.19 2.61 16.62
C GLY A 458 -14.52 2.75 15.88
N GLU A 459 -15.59 3.06 16.63
CA GLU A 459 -16.95 3.26 16.09
C GLU A 459 -17.09 4.46 15.11
N GLY A 460 -16.04 5.28 14.96
CA GLY A 460 -16.01 6.45 14.11
C GLY A 460 -14.65 7.15 14.12
N MET A 461 -14.47 8.11 13.22
CA MET A 461 -13.19 8.83 13.01
C MET A 461 -12.60 9.39 14.32
N GLN A 462 -13.44 9.97 15.19
CA GLN A 462 -12.99 10.55 16.46
C GLN A 462 -12.42 9.49 17.41
N ALA A 463 -13.05 8.31 17.50
CA ALA A 463 -12.61 7.22 18.37
C ALA A 463 -11.30 6.62 17.87
N THR A 464 -11.19 6.39 16.56
CA THR A 464 -9.99 5.87 15.90
C THR A 464 -8.80 6.83 16.04
N ASN A 465 -9.03 8.12 15.78
CA ASN A 465 -8.04 9.18 16.01
C ASN A 465 -7.61 9.25 17.49
N LYS A 466 -8.55 9.06 18.43
CA LYS A 466 -8.24 9.07 19.86
C LYS A 466 -7.39 7.88 20.29
N SER A 467 -7.61 6.70 19.70
CA SER A 467 -6.76 5.53 19.90
C SER A 467 -5.34 5.82 19.41
N ALA A 468 -5.21 6.32 18.18
CA ALA A 468 -3.92 6.69 17.60
C ALA A 468 -3.17 7.74 18.44
N GLU A 469 -3.86 8.76 18.99
CA GLU A 469 -3.28 9.73 19.92
C GLU A 469 -2.71 9.03 21.18
N THR A 470 -3.48 8.08 21.72
CA THR A 470 -3.10 7.36 22.94
C THR A 470 -1.85 6.52 22.70
N ASP A 471 -1.81 5.75 21.61
CA ASP A 471 -0.65 4.95 21.22
C ASP A 471 0.58 5.82 20.96
N ALA A 472 0.42 6.94 20.26
CA ALA A 472 1.49 7.91 20.01
C ALA A 472 2.09 8.47 21.31
N ARG A 473 1.25 8.86 22.27
CA ARG A 473 1.70 9.36 23.58
C ARG A 473 2.40 8.28 24.40
N ILE A 474 1.93 7.03 24.34
CA ILE A 474 2.59 5.90 25.00
C ILE A 474 3.98 5.68 24.38
N ALA A 475 4.08 5.68 23.05
CA ALA A 475 5.34 5.52 22.34
C ALA A 475 6.35 6.62 22.71
N VAL A 476 5.95 7.89 22.65
CA VAL A 476 6.81 9.03 23.04
C VAL A 476 7.23 8.96 24.50
N ARG A 477 6.30 8.62 25.41
CA ARG A 477 6.63 8.46 26.84
C ARG A 477 7.68 7.36 27.05
N ASN A 478 7.51 6.21 26.39
CA ASN A 478 8.42 5.09 26.53
C ASN A 478 9.80 5.45 25.95
N ALA A 479 9.86 6.05 24.77
CA ALA A 479 11.09 6.56 24.16
C ALA A 479 11.84 7.55 25.08
N GLY A 480 11.13 8.50 25.68
CA GLY A 480 11.74 9.46 26.62
C GLY A 480 12.25 8.80 27.91
N ALA A 481 11.51 7.83 28.45
CA ALA A 481 11.92 7.08 29.65
C ALA A 481 13.17 6.24 29.40
N GLU A 482 13.28 5.72 28.20
CA GLU A 482 14.39 4.94 27.73
C GLU A 482 15.64 5.81 27.46
N LEU A 483 15.50 6.91 26.70
CA LEU A 483 16.59 7.88 26.51
C LEU A 483 17.14 8.42 27.83
N TYR A 484 16.26 8.62 28.82
CA TYR A 484 16.66 9.04 30.16
C TYR A 484 17.55 8.02 30.89
N LYS A 485 17.42 6.72 30.58
CA LYS A 485 18.26 5.65 31.15
C LYS A 485 19.60 5.50 30.41
N SER A 486 19.73 6.05 29.21
CA SER A 486 20.96 5.97 28.43
C SER A 486 22.06 6.82 29.07
N ASP A 487 23.22 6.21 29.33
CA ASP A 487 24.42 6.90 29.82
C ASP A 487 25.14 7.69 28.72
N THR A 488 24.69 7.58 27.46
CA THR A 488 25.25 8.25 26.29
C THR A 488 24.20 9.09 25.58
N GLU A 489 24.52 10.37 25.34
CA GLU A 489 23.73 11.24 24.47
C GLU A 489 23.95 10.84 23.01
N ASP A 490 22.90 10.31 22.38
CA ASP A 490 22.84 10.10 20.93
C ASP A 490 22.01 11.24 20.32
N ALA A 491 22.65 12.04 19.47
CA ALA A 491 22.03 13.22 18.87
C ALA A 491 20.94 12.86 17.86
N ASP A 492 21.11 11.76 17.11
CA ASP A 492 20.15 11.31 16.10
C ASP A 492 18.90 10.74 16.79
N ALA A 493 19.12 10.01 17.88
CA ALA A 493 18.08 9.53 18.78
C ALA A 493 17.26 10.69 19.37
N LEU A 494 17.93 11.72 19.90
CA LEU A 494 17.27 12.91 20.45
C LEU A 494 16.50 13.69 19.38
N GLU A 495 17.02 13.79 18.16
CA GLU A 495 16.32 14.40 17.03
C GLU A 495 15.02 13.66 16.71
N CYS A 496 15.07 12.32 16.63
CA CYS A 496 13.89 11.50 16.40
C CYS A 496 12.86 11.65 17.53
N TYR A 497 13.30 11.68 18.79
CA TYR A 497 12.41 11.92 19.93
C TYR A 497 11.71 13.29 19.83
N ASN A 498 12.45 14.35 19.48
CA ASN A 498 11.88 15.68 19.32
C ASN A 498 10.85 15.74 18.18
N LYS A 499 11.14 15.10 17.03
CA LYS A 499 10.18 14.93 15.93
C LYS A 499 8.92 14.20 16.38
N ALA A 500 9.07 13.15 17.19
CA ALA A 500 7.94 12.41 17.74
C ALA A 500 7.06 13.26 18.66
N ALA A 501 7.68 14.03 19.56
CA ALA A 501 6.97 14.93 20.46
C ALA A 501 6.26 16.07 19.70
N GLU A 502 6.91 16.65 18.70
CA GLU A 502 6.31 17.67 17.82
C GLU A 502 5.10 17.11 17.06
N ALA A 503 5.21 15.91 16.50
CA ALA A 503 4.12 15.26 15.79
C ALA A 503 2.89 15.02 16.71
N VAL A 504 3.09 14.63 17.98
CA VAL A 504 1.97 14.55 18.95
C VAL A 504 1.28 15.90 19.12
N HIS A 505 2.04 16.99 19.28
CA HIS A 505 1.48 18.33 19.44
C HIS A 505 0.71 18.78 18.20
N THR A 506 1.27 18.57 17.01
CA THR A 506 0.62 18.88 15.73
C THR A 506 -0.66 18.08 15.56
N GLY A 507 -0.66 16.78 15.85
CA GLY A 507 -1.84 15.93 15.82
C GLY A 507 -2.95 16.39 16.77
N CYS A 508 -2.60 16.87 17.96
CA CYS A 508 -3.56 17.45 18.91
C CYS A 508 -4.20 18.75 18.40
N ASN A 509 -3.42 19.60 17.72
CA ASN A 509 -3.94 20.82 17.11
C ASN A 509 -4.94 20.49 16.01
N TYR A 510 -4.61 19.56 15.12
CA TYR A 510 -5.54 19.09 14.09
C TYR A 510 -6.79 18.42 14.68
N THR A 511 -6.66 17.62 15.74
CA THR A 511 -7.79 17.03 16.46
C THR A 511 -8.73 18.12 16.98
N THR A 512 -8.19 19.18 17.59
CA THR A 512 -8.99 20.30 18.10
C THR A 512 -9.72 21.03 16.97
N MET A 513 -9.07 21.20 15.81
CA MET A 513 -9.69 21.79 14.63
C MET A 513 -10.79 20.88 14.06
N ALA A 514 -10.55 19.56 14.02
CA ALA A 514 -11.51 18.56 13.56
C ALA A 514 -12.77 18.56 14.44
N ASP A 515 -12.61 18.55 15.76
CA ASP A 515 -13.71 18.64 16.72
C ASP A 515 -14.51 19.94 16.53
N CYS A 516 -13.84 21.05 16.23
CA CYS A 516 -14.48 22.34 15.94
C CYS A 516 -15.28 22.32 14.62
N ALA A 517 -14.73 21.71 13.56
CA ALA A 517 -15.42 21.53 12.29
C ALA A 517 -16.66 20.63 12.46
N GLY A 518 -16.49 19.50 13.14
CA GLY A 518 -17.57 18.56 13.46
C GLY A 518 -18.68 19.21 14.29
N ALA A 519 -18.33 20.02 15.31
CA ALA A 519 -19.30 20.75 16.12
C ALA A 519 -20.10 21.81 15.31
N LYS A 520 -19.56 22.29 14.19
CA LYS A 520 -20.25 23.19 13.24
C LYS A 520 -21.09 22.45 12.19
N GLY A 521 -21.04 21.12 12.18
CA GLY A 521 -21.70 20.27 11.18
C GLY A 521 -20.93 20.11 9.88
N ASP A 522 -19.68 20.57 9.82
CA ASP A 522 -18.81 20.42 8.64
C ASP A 522 -18.07 19.07 8.70
N LYS A 523 -18.80 18.02 8.31
CA LYS A 523 -18.31 16.63 8.38
C LYS A 523 -17.10 16.38 7.50
N GLU A 524 -17.07 16.99 6.31
CA GLU A 524 -15.97 16.84 5.36
C GLU A 524 -14.69 17.47 5.89
N GLN A 525 -14.75 18.73 6.35
CA GLN A 525 -13.59 19.37 6.94
C GLN A 525 -13.11 18.63 8.19
N ALA A 526 -14.04 18.06 8.98
CA ALA A 526 -13.69 17.23 10.12
C ALA A 526 -12.95 15.95 9.69
N ALA A 527 -13.40 15.26 8.64
CA ALA A 527 -12.74 14.06 8.11
C ALA A 527 -11.30 14.33 7.68
N ILE A 528 -11.09 15.41 6.91
CA ILE A 528 -9.75 15.86 6.47
C ILE A 528 -8.85 16.12 7.68
N LEU A 529 -9.35 16.87 8.68
CA LEU A 529 -8.56 17.25 9.85
C LEU A 529 -8.27 16.07 10.77
N TYR A 530 -9.19 15.11 10.92
CA TYR A 530 -8.90 13.85 11.62
C TYR A 530 -7.85 13.04 10.86
N GLY A 531 -7.87 13.02 9.53
CA GLY A 531 -6.88 12.31 8.71
C GLY A 531 -5.47 12.88 8.93
N LEU A 532 -5.37 14.21 8.87
CA LEU A 532 -4.14 14.94 9.21
C LEU A 532 -3.69 14.69 10.65
N ALA A 533 -4.61 14.69 11.62
CA ALA A 533 -4.29 14.40 13.02
C ALA A 533 -3.75 12.98 13.21
N THR A 534 -4.45 11.98 12.65
CA THR A 534 -4.06 10.57 12.74
C THR A 534 -2.72 10.32 12.06
N SER A 535 -2.47 10.95 10.90
CA SER A 535 -1.16 10.92 10.22
C SER A 535 -0.02 11.44 11.10
N GLN A 536 -0.26 12.47 11.90
CA GLN A 536 0.76 12.96 12.84
C GLN A 536 0.95 12.01 14.02
N PHE A 537 -0.09 11.32 14.46
CA PHE A 537 0.04 10.30 15.50
C PHE A 537 0.78 9.05 15.00
N THR A 538 0.59 8.62 13.76
CA THR A 538 1.39 7.52 13.17
C THR A 538 2.86 7.94 13.01
N ASN A 539 3.13 9.18 12.59
CA ASN A 539 4.48 9.76 12.57
C ASN A 539 5.13 9.75 13.96
N ALA A 540 4.40 10.16 14.99
CA ALA A 540 4.89 10.17 16.36
C ALA A 540 5.27 8.76 16.84
N GLN A 541 4.46 7.74 16.55
CA GLN A 541 4.79 6.35 16.87
C GLN A 541 6.11 5.92 16.22
N ARG A 542 6.27 6.17 14.90
CA ARG A 542 7.46 5.79 14.13
C ARG A 542 8.73 6.50 14.58
N TYR A 543 8.67 7.81 14.78
CA TYR A 543 9.82 8.58 15.26
C TYR A 543 10.19 8.23 16.70
N ALA A 544 9.21 7.93 17.56
CA ALA A 544 9.49 7.48 18.92
C ALA A 544 10.25 6.14 18.92
N GLN A 545 9.88 5.19 18.07
CA GLN A 545 10.64 3.94 17.93
C GLN A 545 12.06 4.19 17.40
N ALA A 546 12.18 4.95 16.31
CA ALA A 546 13.47 5.29 15.73
C ALA A 546 14.42 6.02 16.70
N SER A 547 13.89 6.65 17.76
CA SER A 547 14.67 7.36 18.75
C SER A 547 15.37 6.47 19.78
N TYR A 548 14.97 5.20 19.95
CA TYR A 548 15.58 4.40 21.01
C TYR A 548 15.49 2.89 20.80
N THR A 549 14.46 2.39 20.13
CA THR A 549 14.23 0.96 20.04
C THR A 549 14.74 0.43 18.70
N THR A 550 15.42 -0.72 18.73
CA THR A 550 15.45 -1.66 17.60
C THR A 550 14.16 -2.48 17.53
N GLU A 551 13.29 -2.35 18.54
CA GLU A 551 12.01 -3.05 18.66
C GLU A 551 10.86 -2.21 18.08
N ASN A 552 10.00 -2.88 17.30
CA ASN A 552 8.88 -2.30 16.57
C ASN A 552 7.62 -2.17 17.47
N VAL A 553 6.60 -1.35 17.10
CA VAL A 553 5.32 -1.24 17.87
C VAL A 553 4.62 -2.57 17.99
N ILE A 554 4.90 -3.50 17.09
CA ILE A 554 4.38 -4.85 17.16
C ILE A 554 5.10 -5.59 18.31
N VAL A 555 4.40 -5.68 19.44
CA VAL A 555 4.81 -6.44 20.63
C VAL A 555 4.05 -7.77 20.68
N ASP A 556 4.68 -8.79 21.27
CA ASP A 556 4.13 -10.15 21.38
C ASP A 556 2.87 -10.27 22.24
#